data_AF-A0A2V9VM93-F1
#
_entry.id   AF-A0A2V9VM93-F1
#
_cell.length_a   1.000
_cell.length_b   1.000
_cell.length_c   1.000
_cell.angle_alpha   90.00
_cell.angle_beta   90.00
_cell.angle_gamma   90.00
#
_symmetry.space_group_name_H-M   'P 1'
#
loop_
_entity.id
_entity.type
_entity.pdbx_description
1 polymer ?
#
loop_
_entity_poly.entity_id
_entity_poly.type
_entity_poly.pdbx_seq_one_letter_code
_entity_poly.pdbx_strand_id
1 'polypeptide(L)'
;MRAVFALLLSKERLNQSVPLTILAFKNDKSYYQVAPLHQGQPIGVPGFFLLGEDQDFIVLNLFEDEPWRAVAHDFALMLLNYNYPPAQSRRIFQLDSRRQQAGRTWWRPRTHSLAHAGLTFQSARHPSSQVAH
;
A
#
# COMPACT_ATOMS: atom_id res chain seq x y z
N MET A 1 5.68 21.15 13.72
CA MET A 1 5.34 20.13 12.70
C MET A 1 6.53 19.22 12.36
N ARG A 2 7.58 19.66 11.63
CA ARG A 2 8.72 18.78 11.24
C ARG A 2 9.36 18.00 12.40
N ALA A 3 9.69 18.67 13.51
CA ALA A 3 10.32 18.01 14.67
C ALA A 3 9.43 16.91 15.30
N VAL A 4 8.11 17.12 15.33
CA VAL A 4 7.16 16.12 15.84
C VAL A 4 7.16 14.87 14.96
N PHE A 5 7.17 15.04 13.63
CA PHE A 5 7.29 13.90 12.71
C PHE A 5 8.63 13.17 12.82
N ALA A 6 9.74 13.90 13.06
CA ALA A 6 11.04 13.27 13.29
C ALA A 6 11.01 12.35 14.52
N LEU A 7 10.39 12.81 15.62
CA LEU A 7 10.18 12.03 16.82
C LEU A 7 9.27 10.82 16.57
N LEU A 8 8.11 11.01 15.94
CA LEU A 8 7.14 9.94 15.65
C LEU A 8 7.71 8.85 14.73
N LEU A 9 8.62 9.22 13.83
CA LEU A 9 9.27 8.29 12.90
C LEU A 9 10.61 7.75 13.44
N SER A 10 10.99 8.11 14.67
CA SER A 10 12.28 7.74 15.29
C SER A 10 13.48 8.04 14.40
N LYS A 11 13.48 9.21 13.76
CA LYS A 11 14.56 9.67 12.87
C LYS A 11 15.22 10.94 13.41
N GLU A 12 16.54 10.98 13.35
CA GLU A 12 17.30 12.21 13.65
C GLU A 12 17.07 13.31 12.60
N ARG A 13 16.94 12.92 11.33
CA ARG A 13 16.69 13.84 10.20
C ARG A 13 15.62 13.27 9.28
N LEU A 14 14.66 14.12 8.93
CA LEU A 14 13.65 13.81 7.92
C LEU A 14 14.19 14.11 6.54
N ASN A 15 14.02 13.14 5.64
CA ASN A 15 14.28 13.26 4.22
C ASN A 15 13.23 14.15 3.56
N GLN A 16 13.67 14.94 2.60
CA GLN A 16 12.83 15.71 1.71
C GLN A 16 13.64 15.89 0.42
N SER A 17 13.25 15.18 -0.65
CA SER A 17 14.05 15.16 -1.88
C SER A 17 13.94 16.46 -2.67
N VAL A 18 12.82 17.17 -2.53
CA VAL A 18 12.53 18.42 -3.22
C VAL A 18 12.56 19.58 -2.20
N PRO A 19 13.25 20.71 -2.46
CA PRO A 19 13.22 21.88 -1.61
C PRO A 19 11.79 22.40 -1.40
N LEU A 20 11.45 22.77 -0.17
CA LEU A 20 10.15 23.37 0.17
C LEU A 20 10.35 24.84 0.52
N THR A 21 9.58 25.71 -0.12
CA THR A 21 9.57 27.16 0.14
C THR A 21 8.23 27.60 0.69
N ILE A 22 8.25 28.48 1.69
CA ILE A 22 7.03 29.02 2.29
C ILE A 22 6.87 30.47 1.85
N LEU A 23 5.80 30.76 1.12
CA LEU A 23 5.40 32.11 0.73
C LEU A 23 4.27 32.56 1.66
N ALA A 24 4.53 33.58 2.46
CA ALA A 24 3.57 34.06 3.45
C ALA A 24 3.19 35.52 3.15
N PHE A 25 1.94 35.74 2.75
CA PHE A 25 1.43 37.04 2.35
C PHE A 25 0.76 37.73 3.53
N LYS A 26 1.12 38.98 3.81
CA LYS A 26 0.52 39.78 4.90
C LYS A 26 -0.82 40.44 4.53
N ASN A 27 -1.25 40.30 3.29
CA ASN A 27 -2.48 40.91 2.79
C ASN A 27 -3.18 39.97 1.80
N ASP A 28 -4.51 40.02 1.81
CA ASP A 28 -5.38 39.18 0.97
C ASP A 28 -5.18 39.41 -0.52
N LYS A 29 -5.00 40.66 -0.93
CA LYS A 29 -4.93 41.01 -2.36
C LYS A 29 -3.74 40.34 -3.05
N SER A 30 -2.58 40.33 -2.41
CA SER A 30 -1.38 39.64 -2.91
C SER A 30 -1.52 38.12 -2.86
N TYR A 31 -2.21 37.59 -1.85
CA TYR A 31 -2.51 36.16 -1.76
C TYR A 31 -3.41 35.69 -2.92
N TYR A 32 -4.52 36.39 -3.16
CA TYR A 32 -5.47 36.02 -4.21
C TYR A 32 -4.93 36.19 -5.64
N GLN A 33 -3.85 36.95 -5.82
CA GLN A 33 -3.15 37.03 -7.11
C GLN A 33 -2.41 35.74 -7.48
N VAL A 34 -1.99 34.97 -6.47
CA VAL A 34 -1.24 33.71 -6.66
C VAL A 34 -2.07 32.47 -6.34
N ALA A 35 -3.26 32.65 -5.76
CA ALA A 35 -4.15 31.57 -5.42
C ALA A 35 -4.64 30.85 -6.69
N PRO A 36 -4.64 29.50 -6.71
CA PRO A 36 -5.23 28.72 -7.78
C PRO A 36 -6.67 29.13 -8.04
N LEU A 37 -7.06 29.12 -9.32
CA LEU A 37 -8.43 29.39 -9.72
C LEU A 37 -9.22 28.09 -9.79
N HIS A 38 -10.37 28.06 -9.11
CA HIS A 38 -11.38 27.02 -9.23
C HIS A 38 -12.64 27.63 -9.83
N GLN A 39 -13.05 27.17 -11.02
CA GLN A 39 -14.18 27.75 -11.79
C GLN A 39 -14.03 29.25 -12.07
N GLY A 40 -12.80 29.70 -12.27
CA GLY A 40 -12.48 31.12 -12.55
C GLY A 40 -12.45 32.02 -11.32
N GLN A 41 -12.66 31.48 -10.11
CA GLN A 41 -12.55 32.22 -8.85
C GLN A 41 -11.36 31.71 -8.03
N PRO A 42 -10.64 32.58 -7.30
CA PRO A 42 -9.62 32.14 -6.35
C PRO A 42 -10.19 31.17 -5.30
N ILE A 43 -9.40 30.18 -4.90
CA ILE A 43 -9.78 29.27 -3.82
C ILE A 43 -10.00 30.03 -2.50
N GLY A 44 -11.05 29.67 -1.76
CA GLY A 44 -11.46 30.30 -0.51
C GLY A 44 -10.79 29.75 0.75
N VAL A 45 -9.63 29.08 0.62
CA VAL A 45 -8.87 28.56 1.76
C VAL A 45 -7.71 29.50 2.10
N PRO A 46 -7.27 29.61 3.37
CA PRO A 46 -6.25 30.56 3.80
C PRO A 46 -4.80 30.08 3.53
N GLY A 47 -4.64 28.94 2.87
CA GLY A 47 -3.35 28.45 2.39
C GLY A 47 -3.51 27.23 1.51
N PHE A 48 -2.50 26.94 0.69
CA PHE A 48 -2.48 25.79 -0.20
C PHE A 48 -1.05 25.28 -0.43
N PHE A 49 -0.97 24.02 -0.85
CA PHE A 49 0.28 23.34 -1.18
C PHE A 49 0.39 23.19 -2.70
N LEU A 50 1.52 23.62 -3.28
CA LEU A 50 1.86 23.40 -4.69
C LEU A 50 3.01 22.41 -4.78
N LEU A 51 2.75 21.27 -5.39
CA LEU A 51 3.75 20.26 -5.71
C LEU A 51 4.42 20.63 -7.04
N GLY A 52 5.74 20.72 -7.05
CA GLY A 52 6.53 20.96 -8.26
C GLY A 52 7.49 19.81 -8.54
N GLU A 53 8.08 19.81 -9.74
CA GLU A 53 9.10 18.82 -10.09
C GLU A 53 10.42 19.11 -9.35
N ASP A 54 10.83 20.38 -9.30
CA ASP A 54 12.11 20.82 -8.72
C ASP A 54 11.96 21.57 -7.39
N GLN A 55 10.75 22.05 -7.06
CA GLN A 55 10.50 22.83 -5.85
C GLN A 55 9.03 22.78 -5.44
N ASP A 56 8.78 22.57 -4.16
CA ASP A 56 7.45 22.64 -3.56
C ASP A 56 7.22 23.99 -2.90
N PHE A 57 5.96 24.45 -2.91
CA PHE A 57 5.57 25.69 -2.25
C PHE A 57 4.42 25.46 -1.28
N ILE A 58 4.55 26.02 -0.08
CA ILE A 58 3.42 26.31 0.81
C ILE A 58 3.12 27.79 0.67
N VAL A 59 1.88 28.13 0.33
CA VAL A 59 1.43 29.51 0.26
C VAL A 59 0.43 29.76 1.39
N LEU A 60 0.63 30.82 2.16
CA LEU A 60 -0.18 31.18 3.32
C LEU A 60 -0.68 32.62 3.22
N ASN A 61 -1.96 32.80 3.56
CA ASN A 61 -2.54 34.10 3.82
C ASN A 61 -2.43 34.44 5.31
N LEU A 62 -1.47 35.27 5.71
CA LEU A 62 -1.27 35.67 7.11
C LEU A 62 -2.30 36.70 7.61
N PHE A 63 -3.21 37.15 6.75
CA PHE A 63 -4.32 38.01 7.16
C PHE A 63 -5.47 37.21 7.81
N GLU A 64 -5.58 35.92 7.46
CA GLU A 64 -6.56 34.99 8.00
C GLU A 64 -6.07 34.35 9.31
N ASP A 65 -7.01 33.84 10.10
CA ASP A 65 -6.70 33.14 11.35
C ASP A 65 -6.17 31.71 11.08
N GLU A 66 -5.09 31.34 11.77
CA GLU A 66 -4.47 30.01 11.69
C GLU A 66 -4.28 29.45 10.25
N PRO A 67 -3.68 30.19 9.31
CA PRO A 67 -3.63 29.80 7.89
C PRO A 67 -2.84 28.51 7.65
N TRP A 68 -1.94 28.19 8.58
CA TRP A 68 -1.16 26.96 8.59
C TRP A 68 -2.02 25.69 8.66
N ARG A 69 -3.26 25.77 9.19
CA ARG A 69 -4.17 24.62 9.26
C ARG A 69 -4.58 24.11 7.89
N ALA A 70 -4.73 25.00 6.92
CA ALA A 70 -5.13 24.64 5.56
C ALA A 70 -4.10 23.75 4.87
N VAL A 71 -2.82 23.89 5.21
CA VAL A 71 -1.71 23.11 4.60
C VAL A 71 -1.16 22.02 5.51
N ALA A 72 -1.61 21.93 6.77
CA ALA A 72 -1.07 21.01 7.76
C ALA A 72 -1.22 19.54 7.35
N HIS A 73 -2.36 19.20 6.75
CA HIS A 73 -2.64 17.85 6.27
C HIS A 73 -1.71 17.44 5.12
N ASP A 74 -1.62 18.27 4.07
CA ASP A 74 -0.78 17.98 2.90
C ASP A 74 0.70 17.95 3.27
N PHE A 75 1.14 18.86 4.14
CA PHE A 75 2.50 18.86 4.65
C PHE A 75 2.82 17.59 5.45
N ALA A 76 1.87 17.09 6.26
CA ALA A 76 2.02 15.82 6.96
C ALA A 76 2.14 14.63 5.99
N LEU A 77 1.29 14.58 4.96
CA LEU A 77 1.36 13.55 3.92
C LEU A 77 2.69 13.57 3.18
N MET A 78 3.19 14.75 2.82
CA MET A 78 4.51 14.91 2.20
C MET A 78 5.62 14.34 3.09
N LEU A 79 5.64 14.70 4.38
CA LEU A 79 6.64 14.20 5.33
C LEU A 79 6.58 12.67 5.48
N LEU A 80 5.38 12.09 5.50
CA LEU A 80 5.20 10.64 5.54
C LEU A 80 5.70 9.96 4.28
N ASN A 81 5.34 10.47 3.10
CA ASN A 81 5.72 9.88 1.81
C ASN A 81 7.24 9.84 1.60
N TYR A 82 7.98 10.87 2.02
CA TYR A 82 9.43 10.88 1.90
C TYR A 82 10.16 10.02 2.94
N ASN A 83 9.49 9.67 4.05
CA ASN A 83 10.17 9.07 5.20
C ASN A 83 9.70 7.67 5.55
N TYR A 84 8.55 7.23 5.01
CA TYR A 84 8.04 5.89 5.16
C TYR A 84 8.26 5.12 3.85
N PRO A 85 8.89 3.92 3.88
CA PRO A 85 9.04 3.12 2.69
C PRO A 85 7.65 2.80 2.11
N PRO A 86 7.44 2.88 0.79
CA PRO A 86 6.21 2.38 0.18
C PRO A 86 6.05 0.94 0.64
N ALA A 87 4.89 0.62 1.23
CA ALA A 87 4.66 -0.63 1.95
C ALA A 87 5.29 -1.82 1.20
N GLN A 88 6.35 -2.39 1.78
CA GLN A 88 7.13 -3.51 1.22
C GLN A 88 6.28 -4.77 0.99
N SER A 89 5.02 -4.76 1.42
CA SER A 89 4.06 -5.85 1.25
C SER A 89 3.80 -6.21 -0.21
N ARG A 90 3.95 -5.31 -1.20
CA ARG A 90 3.62 -5.68 -2.60
C ARG A 90 4.64 -6.61 -3.29
N ARG A 91 5.90 -6.67 -2.85
CA ARG A 91 6.91 -7.58 -3.46
C ARG A 91 6.94 -8.98 -2.85
N ILE A 92 6.53 -9.13 -1.59
CA ILE A 92 6.58 -10.43 -0.89
C ILE A 92 5.43 -11.33 -1.37
N PHE A 93 4.21 -10.81 -1.55
CA PHE A 93 3.10 -11.57 -2.12
C PHE A 93 3.36 -12.05 -3.56
N GLN A 94 4.15 -11.30 -4.33
CA GLN A 94 4.42 -11.64 -5.73
C GLN A 94 5.53 -12.70 -5.89
N LEU A 95 6.46 -12.80 -4.93
CA LEU A 95 7.46 -13.88 -4.87
C LEU A 95 6.87 -15.19 -4.34
N ASP A 96 5.96 -15.13 -3.37
CA ASP A 96 5.28 -16.31 -2.83
C ASP A 96 4.33 -16.93 -3.87
N SER A 97 3.63 -16.08 -4.65
CA SER A 97 2.77 -16.53 -5.75
C SER A 97 3.53 -17.31 -6.84
N ARG A 98 4.78 -16.91 -7.17
CA ARG A 98 5.62 -17.66 -8.12
C ARG A 98 6.09 -19.02 -7.58
N ARG A 99 6.37 -19.14 -6.27
CA ARG A 99 6.72 -20.44 -5.67
C ARG A 99 5.54 -21.39 -5.62
N GLN A 100 4.33 -20.90 -5.35
CA GLN A 100 3.12 -21.72 -5.34
C GLN A 100 2.64 -22.16 -6.73
N GLN A 101 2.99 -21.42 -7.79
CA GLN A 101 2.80 -21.87 -9.17
C GLN A 101 3.85 -22.88 -9.65
N ALA A 102 5.11 -22.76 -9.20
CA ALA A 102 6.18 -23.71 -9.54
C ALA A 102 6.07 -25.07 -8.81
N GLY A 103 5.34 -25.16 -7.69
CA GLY A 103 5.15 -26.39 -6.92
C GLY A 103 4.02 -27.31 -7.38
N ARG A 104 3.27 -26.96 -8.44
CA ARG A 104 2.04 -27.69 -8.86
C ARG A 104 2.18 -28.60 -10.09
N THR A 105 3.39 -28.91 -10.54
CA THR A 105 3.61 -29.74 -11.76
C THR A 105 4.29 -31.09 -11.55
N TRP A 106 4.52 -31.53 -10.30
CA TRP A 106 5.16 -32.83 -10.03
C TRP A 106 4.36 -33.71 -9.06
N TRP A 107 3.13 -34.06 -9.44
CA TRP A 107 2.46 -35.24 -8.92
C TRP A 107 1.97 -36.08 -10.12
N ARG A 108 2.84 -36.97 -10.61
CA ARG A 108 2.40 -38.10 -11.46
C ARG A 108 2.19 -39.31 -10.53
N PRO A 109 0.99 -39.90 -10.45
CA PRO A 109 0.84 -41.20 -9.82
C PRO A 109 1.55 -42.23 -10.70
N ARG A 110 2.51 -42.95 -10.14
CA ARG A 110 3.20 -44.06 -10.81
C ARG A 110 2.24 -45.26 -10.80
N THR A 111 1.56 -45.50 -11.92
CA THR A 111 0.81 -46.76 -12.13
C THR A 111 1.81 -47.90 -12.33
N HIS A 112 1.93 -48.79 -11.35
CA HIS A 112 2.61 -50.06 -11.56
C HIS A 112 1.66 -51.01 -12.30
N SER A 113 1.98 -51.27 -13.57
CA SER A 113 1.45 -52.39 -14.35
C SER A 113 2.26 -53.64 -14.03
N LEU A 114 1.62 -54.67 -13.47
CA LEU A 114 2.14 -56.03 -13.44
C LEU A 114 0.98 -56.97 -13.76
N ALA A 115 1.01 -57.53 -14.97
CA ALA A 115 0.15 -58.60 -15.40
C ALA A 115 0.93 -59.93 -15.38
N HIS A 116 0.20 -60.99 -15.00
CA HIS A 116 0.45 -62.41 -15.17
C HIS A 116 1.47 -63.14 -14.28
N ALA A 117 0.93 -63.95 -13.36
CA ALA A 117 1.23 -65.39 -13.30
C ALA A 117 0.20 -66.13 -12.43
N GLY A 118 -0.30 -67.26 -12.94
CA GLY A 118 -0.55 -68.45 -12.10
C GLY A 118 -1.99 -68.71 -11.65
N LEU A 119 -2.67 -69.57 -12.42
CA LEU A 119 -3.83 -70.38 -12.06
C LEU A 119 -3.71 -71.05 -10.68
N THR A 120 -4.80 -71.13 -9.92
CA THR A 120 -5.43 -72.42 -9.53
C THR A 120 -6.79 -72.21 -8.85
N PHE A 121 -7.72 -73.05 -9.25
CA PHE A 121 -9.10 -73.15 -8.79
C PHE A 121 -9.16 -74.18 -7.65
N GLN A 122 -9.80 -73.88 -6.51
CA GLN A 122 -10.38 -74.94 -5.69
C GLN A 122 -11.59 -74.46 -4.86
N SER A 123 -12.69 -75.18 -5.11
CA SER A 123 -14.02 -75.08 -4.52
C SER A 123 -14.07 -75.70 -3.13
N ALA A 124 -14.81 -75.10 -2.19
CA ALA A 124 -15.41 -75.83 -1.07
C ALA A 124 -16.59 -75.07 -0.41
N ARG A 125 -17.81 -75.53 -0.74
CA ARG A 125 -18.97 -75.83 0.14
C ARG A 125 -19.47 -74.78 1.17
N HIS A 126 -20.74 -74.38 0.96
CA HIS A 126 -21.78 -74.07 1.97
C HIS A 126 -21.89 -75.18 3.06
N PRO A 127 -22.51 -74.97 4.27
CA PRO A 127 -23.83 -74.34 4.43
C PRO A 127 -24.17 -73.58 5.76
N SER A 128 -25.28 -72.83 5.65
CA SER A 128 -26.41 -72.66 6.59
C SER A 128 -26.30 -72.14 8.05
N SER A 129 -27.37 -71.38 8.38
CA SER A 129 -27.96 -71.07 9.70
C SER A 129 -27.33 -69.88 10.44
N GLN A 130 -28.05 -68.89 10.96
CA GLN A 130 -29.29 -69.00 11.74
C GLN A 130 -30.07 -67.66 11.79
N VAL A 131 -31.39 -67.78 11.88
CA VAL A 131 -32.40 -66.74 12.18
C VAL A 131 -32.65 -66.71 13.69
N ALA A 132 -32.86 -65.53 14.27
CA ALA A 132 -33.68 -65.28 15.47
C ALA A 132 -34.01 -63.77 15.50
N HIS A 133 -35.24 -63.39 15.15
CA HIS A 133 -36.35 -63.00 16.05
C HIS A 133 -36.38 -61.50 16.35
#